data_AF-A0A2V7FFP4-F1
#
_entry.id   AF-A0A2V7FFP4-F1
#
_cell.length_a   1.000
_cell.length_b   1.000
_cell.length_c   1.000
_cell.angle_alpha   90.00
_cell.angle_beta   90.00
_cell.angle_gamma   90.00
#
_symmetry.space_group_name_H-M   'P 1'
#
loop_
_entity.id
_entity.type
_entity.pdbx_description
1 polymer ?
#
loop_
_entity_poly.entity_id
_entity_poly.type
_entity_poly.pdbx_seq_one_letter_code
_entity_poly.pdbx_strand_id
1 'polypeptide(L)'
;MAEHHRAQMLVGAVLARAGLKDSARHVLIAARAGREDDPQQELPLLEAFGRTLLDEPGEAIELLKRYVAANPAHSFQRGGDVSWWWRDLRKDPRFTQLERAKP
;
A
#
# COMPACT_ATOMS: atom_id res chain seq x y z
N MET A 1 -18.84 -1.31 6.71
CA MET A 1 -17.61 -1.01 7.47
C MET A 1 -16.41 -0.86 6.55
N ALA A 2 -16.11 -1.82 5.67
CA ALA A 2 -14.98 -1.76 4.70
C ALA A 2 -14.83 -0.43 3.92
N GLU A 3 -15.92 0.12 3.38
CA GLU A 3 -15.87 1.35 2.56
C GLU A 3 -15.39 2.59 3.37
N HIS A 4 -15.71 2.66 4.66
CA HIS A 4 -15.26 3.76 5.51
C HIS A 4 -13.73 3.75 5.68
N HIS A 5 -13.16 2.58 5.94
CA HIS A 5 -11.71 2.39 6.05
C HIS A 5 -11.02 2.72 4.72
N ARG A 6 -11.59 2.28 3.60
CA ARG A 6 -11.08 2.58 2.26
C ARG A 6 -11.04 4.07 1.97
N ALA A 7 -12.12 4.79 2.27
CA ALA A 7 -12.19 6.24 2.14
C ALA A 7 -11.14 6.95 3.02
N GLN A 8 -10.97 6.52 4.27
CA GLN A 8 -9.95 7.08 5.15
C GLN A 8 -8.52 6.81 4.65
N MET A 9 -8.23 5.63 4.09
CA MET A 9 -6.93 5.36 3.47
C MET A 9 -6.61 6.34 2.34
N LEU A 10 -7.60 6.63 1.48
CA LEU A 10 -7.45 7.61 0.40
C LEU A 10 -7.23 9.03 0.95
N VAL A 11 -7.94 9.41 2.01
CA VAL A 11 -7.70 10.70 2.71
C VAL A 11 -6.27 10.76 3.26
N GLY A 12 -5.78 9.70 3.89
CA GLY A 12 -4.40 9.61 4.36
C GLY A 12 -3.37 9.79 3.24
N ALA A 13 -3.60 9.19 2.07
CA ALA A 13 -2.76 9.38 0.90
C ALA A 13 -2.80 10.82 0.35
N VAL A 14 -3.97 11.48 0.34
CA VAL A 14 -4.09 12.89 -0.06
C VAL A 14 -3.32 13.81 0.90
N LEU A 15 -3.44 13.58 2.21
CA LEU A 15 -2.67 14.31 3.22
C LEU A 15 -1.16 14.12 3.04
N ALA A 16 -0.73 12.88 2.76
CA ALA A 16 0.67 12.59 2.49
C ALA A 16 1.17 13.36 1.25
N ARG A 17 0.39 13.37 0.17
CA ARG A 17 0.71 14.12 -1.05
C ARG A 17 0.84 15.63 -0.78
N ALA A 18 0.02 16.17 0.12
CA ALA A 18 0.06 17.56 0.52
C ALA A 18 1.20 17.91 1.49
N GLY A 19 2.03 16.94 1.90
CA GLY A 19 3.13 17.14 2.85
C GLY A 19 2.71 17.17 4.33
N LEU A 20 1.44 16.86 4.64
CA LEU A 20 0.91 16.83 6.01
C LEU A 20 1.25 15.48 6.67
N LYS A 21 2.54 15.23 6.91
CA LYS A 21 3.08 13.90 7.21
C LYS A 21 2.47 13.26 8.46
N ASP A 22 2.38 13.98 9.57
CA ASP A 22 1.91 13.41 10.83
C ASP A 22 0.41 13.11 10.79
N SER A 23 -0.39 14.00 10.19
CA SER A 23 -1.83 13.78 9.99
C SER A 23 -2.07 12.60 9.05
N ALA A 24 -1.28 12.49 7.97
CA ALA A 24 -1.37 11.36 7.05
C ALA A 24 -1.12 10.03 7.76
N ARG A 25 -0.02 9.92 8.53
CA ARG A 25 0.28 8.72 9.32
C ARG A 25 -0.84 8.38 10.28
N HIS A 26 -1.35 9.38 11.00
CA HIS A 26 -2.43 9.18 11.96
C HIS A 26 -3.68 8.61 11.29
N VAL A 27 -4.11 9.19 10.17
CA VAL A 27 -5.28 8.74 9.42
C VAL A 27 -5.06 7.33 8.84
N LEU A 28 -3.89 7.06 8.25
CA LEU A 28 -3.57 5.73 7.70
C LEU A 28 -3.60 4.63 8.77
N ILE A 29 -3.06 4.91 9.97
CA ILE A 29 -3.08 3.96 11.09
C ILE A 29 -4.50 3.74 11.60
N ALA A 30 -5.27 4.82 11.77
CA ALA A 30 -6.66 4.74 12.24
C ALA A 30 -7.58 4.00 11.26
N ALA A 31 -7.28 4.08 9.96
CA ALA A 31 -8.04 3.44 8.89
C ALA A 31 -7.79 1.94 8.74
N ARG A 32 -6.84 1.34 9.47
CA ARG A 32 -6.58 -0.11 9.38
C ARG A 32 -7.80 -0.91 9.81
N ALA A 33 -8.00 -2.07 9.16
CA ALA A 33 -9.04 -3.02 9.51
C ALA A 33 -8.49 -4.46 9.52
N GLY A 34 -9.13 -5.34 10.30
CA GLY A 34 -8.80 -6.76 10.35
C GLY A 34 -9.38 -7.53 9.16
N ARG A 35 -9.07 -8.84 9.05
CA ARG A 35 -9.57 -9.68 7.94
C ARG A 35 -11.08 -9.85 7.91
N GLU A 36 -11.76 -9.64 9.04
CA GLU A 36 -13.22 -9.68 9.12
C GLU A 36 -13.86 -8.53 8.32
N ASP A 37 -13.23 -7.35 8.34
CA ASP A 37 -13.69 -6.14 7.66
C ASP A 37 -13.01 -5.91 6.30
N ASP A 38 -11.83 -6.52 6.07
CA ASP A 38 -11.11 -6.49 4.81
C ASP A 38 -10.64 -7.91 4.39
N PRO A 39 -11.56 -8.78 3.94
CA PRO A 39 -11.22 -10.17 3.60
C PRO A 39 -10.25 -10.28 2.42
N GLN A 40 -10.35 -9.34 1.47
CA GLN A 40 -9.51 -9.27 0.27
C GLN A 40 -8.17 -8.58 0.52
N GLN A 41 -7.97 -8.00 1.71
CA GLN A 41 -6.74 -7.30 2.10
C GLN A 41 -6.42 -6.13 1.17
N GLU A 42 -7.43 -5.39 0.70
CA GLU A 42 -7.23 -4.22 -0.17
C GLU A 42 -6.65 -3.02 0.60
N LEU A 43 -6.93 -2.90 1.90
CA LEU A 43 -6.49 -1.75 2.71
C LEU A 43 -4.96 -1.67 2.86
N PRO A 44 -4.23 -2.78 3.11
CA PRO A 44 -2.77 -2.78 3.07
C PRO A 44 -2.16 -2.21 1.78
N LEU A 45 -2.79 -2.44 0.63
CA LEU A 45 -2.33 -1.89 -0.66
C LEU A 45 -2.46 -0.36 -0.69
N LEU A 46 -3.59 0.17 -0.21
CA LEU A 46 -3.82 1.62 -0.13
C LEU A 46 -2.92 2.28 0.93
N GLU A 47 -2.70 1.62 2.07
CA GLU A 47 -1.76 2.11 3.08
C GLU A 47 -0.35 2.20 2.49
N ALA A 48 0.11 1.17 1.77
CA ALA A 48 1.42 1.15 1.13
C ALA A 48 1.60 2.31 0.13
N PHE A 49 0.52 2.69 -0.57
CA PHE A 49 0.54 3.88 -1.42
C PHE A 49 0.80 5.14 -0.60
N GLY A 50 0.01 5.38 0.47
CA GLY A 50 0.23 6.50 1.37
C GLY A 50 1.65 6.55 1.96
N ARG A 51 2.20 5.39 2.36
CA ARG A 51 3.58 5.26 2.85
C ARG A 51 4.63 5.62 1.81
N THR A 52 4.40 5.26 0.54
CA THR A 52 5.28 5.68 -0.57
C THR A 52 5.31 7.20 -0.71
N LEU A 53 4.16 7.87 -0.53
CA LEU A 53 4.06 9.34 -0.59
C LEU A 53 4.72 10.04 0.59
N LEU A 54 4.87 9.35 1.72
CA LEU A 54 5.54 9.85 2.92
C LEU A 54 7.07 9.66 2.88
N ASP A 55 7.60 9.12 1.79
CA ASP A 55 9.00 8.67 1.67
C ASP A 55 9.34 7.56 2.69
N GLU A 56 8.40 6.63 2.92
CA GLU A 56 8.53 5.49 3.84
C GLU A 56 8.57 4.15 3.09
N PRO A 57 9.58 3.91 2.24
CA PRO A 57 9.61 2.74 1.35
C PRO A 57 9.68 1.40 2.10
N GLY A 58 10.29 1.39 3.30
CA GLY A 58 10.36 0.19 4.12
C GLY A 58 8.98 -0.31 4.56
N GLU A 59 8.17 0.57 5.13
CA GLU A 59 6.81 0.24 5.57
C GLU A 59 5.91 -0.11 4.38
N ALA A 60 6.02 0.65 3.28
CA ALA A 60 5.29 0.35 2.05
C ALA A 60 5.56 -1.08 1.56
N ILE A 61 6.83 -1.49 1.49
CA ILE A 61 7.23 -2.81 0.99
C ILE A 61 6.74 -3.94 1.91
N GLU A 62 6.77 -3.76 3.24
CA GLU A 62 6.24 -4.77 4.17
C GLU A 62 4.73 -4.95 4.04
N LEU A 63 3.98 -3.88 3.79
CA LEU A 63 2.55 -3.95 3.51
C LEU A 63 2.28 -4.69 2.18
N LEU A 64 3.05 -4.38 1.14
CA LEU A 64 2.91 -5.04 -0.17
C LEU A 64 3.27 -6.54 -0.11
N LYS A 65 4.25 -6.94 0.71
CA LYS A 65 4.54 -8.36 0.97
C LYS A 65 3.33 -9.08 1.56
N ARG A 66 2.67 -8.48 2.56
CA ARG A 66 1.47 -9.06 3.17
C ARG A 66 0.33 -9.18 2.17
N TYR A 67 0.16 -8.14 1.35
CA TYR A 67 -0.84 -8.14 0.27
C TYR A 67 -0.64 -9.30 -0.71
N VAL A 68 0.58 -9.49 -1.22
CA VAL A 68 0.89 -10.58 -2.17
C VAL A 68 0.75 -11.95 -1.51
N ALA A 69 1.16 -12.10 -0.25
CA ALA A 69 0.98 -13.35 0.49
C ALA A 69 -0.50 -13.70 0.68
N ALA A 70 -1.38 -12.70 0.82
CA ALA A 70 -2.83 -12.89 0.91
C ALA A 70 -3.50 -13.07 -0.47
N ASN A 71 -2.92 -12.50 -1.53
CA ASN A 71 -3.46 -12.50 -2.89
C ASN A 71 -2.39 -12.93 -3.91
N PRO A 72 -1.99 -14.23 -3.96
CA PRO A 72 -0.88 -14.69 -4.80
C PRO A 72 -1.08 -14.46 -6.30
N ALA A 73 -2.33 -14.41 -6.75
CA ALA A 73 -2.68 -14.10 -8.14
C ALA A 73 -2.43 -12.62 -8.50
N HIS A 74 -2.47 -11.72 -7.52
CA HIS A 74 -2.14 -10.30 -7.69
C HIS A 74 -0.64 -10.08 -7.51
N SER A 75 0.13 -10.57 -8.48
CA SER A 75 1.57 -10.29 -8.56
C SER A 75 1.80 -8.91 -9.19
N PHE A 76 2.76 -8.14 -8.66
CA PHE A 76 3.23 -6.87 -9.26
C PHE A 76 4.07 -7.13 -10.53
N GLN A 77 3.61 -8.04 -11.39
CA GLN A 77 4.33 -8.44 -12.60
C GLN A 77 4.63 -7.21 -13.46
N ARG A 78 5.86 -7.18 -13.96
CA ARG A 78 6.37 -6.16 -14.89
C ARG A 78 5.47 -6.12 -16.13
N GLY A 79 4.54 -5.16 -16.20
CA GLY A 79 3.60 -4.97 -17.32
C GLY A 79 2.11 -5.23 -17.00
N GLY A 80 1.77 -5.75 -15.82
CA GLY A 80 0.39 -5.67 -15.29
C GLY A 80 0.08 -4.27 -14.74
N ASP A 81 -1.10 -4.07 -14.13
CA ASP A 81 -1.59 -2.82 -13.48
C ASP A 81 -0.71 -2.31 -12.31
N VAL A 82 0.60 -2.28 -12.50
CA VAL A 82 1.60 -1.63 -11.66
C VAL A 82 1.44 -0.14 -11.91
N SER A 83 0.38 0.39 -11.31
CA SER A 83 -0.03 1.79 -11.32
C SER A 83 1.18 2.69 -11.02
N TRP A 84 1.19 3.89 -11.61
CA TRP A 84 2.24 4.92 -11.46
C TRP A 84 2.63 5.22 -9.99
N TRP A 85 1.79 4.80 -9.03
CA TRP A 85 1.99 4.83 -7.58
C TRP A 85 3.34 4.26 -7.12
N TRP A 86 3.82 3.18 -7.73
CA TRP A 86 5.02 2.47 -7.26
C TRP A 86 6.32 2.92 -7.93
N ARG A 87 6.26 3.95 -8.76
CA ARG A 87 7.40 4.41 -9.58
C ARG A 87 8.65 4.65 -8.74
N ASP A 88 8.51 5.25 -7.56
CA ASP A 88 9.64 5.55 -6.69
C ASP A 88 10.14 4.33 -5.90
N LEU A 89 9.27 3.36 -5.59
CA LEU A 89 9.67 2.10 -4.95
C LEU A 89 10.54 1.23 -5.86
N ARG A 90 10.45 1.35 -7.20
CA ARG A 90 11.31 0.60 -8.14
C ARG A 90 12.80 0.90 -7.98
N LYS A 91 13.17 2.00 -7.32
CA LYS A 91 14.57 2.32 -6.98
C LYS A 91 15.07 1.44 -5.82
N ASP A 92 14.17 0.83 -5.06
CA ASP A 92 14.49 -0.06 -3.93
C ASP A 92 14.64 -1.52 -4.41
N PRO A 93 15.80 -2.16 -4.18
CA PRO A 93 16.02 -3.57 -4.54
C PRO A 93 15.00 -4.54 -3.92
N ARG A 94 14.46 -4.22 -2.73
CA ARG A 94 13.48 -5.06 -2.03
C ARG A 94 12.14 -5.09 -2.77
N PHE A 95 11.74 -3.98 -3.41
CA PHE A 95 10.53 -3.94 -4.24
C PHE A 95 10.73 -4.72 -5.55
N THR A 96 11.93 -4.63 -6.14
CA THR A 96 12.26 -5.41 -7.36
C THR A 96 12.15 -6.93 -7.13
N GLN A 97 12.41 -7.42 -5.91
CA GLN A 97 12.21 -8.83 -5.56
C GLN A 97 10.73 -9.23 -5.59
N LEU A 98 9.82 -8.33 -5.17
CA LEU A 98 8.38 -8.56 -5.25
C LEU A 98 7.88 -8.61 -6.69
N GLU A 99 8.43 -7.78 -7.58
CA GLU A 99 8.09 -7.82 -9.02
C GLU A 99 8.58 -9.11 -9.72
N ARG A 100 9.61 -9.77 -9.17
CA ARG A 100 10.24 -10.99 -9.75
C ARG A 100 9.75 -12.29 -9.13
N ALA A 101 9.11 -12.24 -7.97
CA ALA A 101 8.58 -13.42 -7.31
C ALA A 101 7.47 -14.02 -8.20
N LYS A 102 7.72 -15.21 -8.75
CA LYS A 102 6.66 -16.04 -9.35
C LYS A 102 5.75 -16.57 -8.24
N PRO A 103 4.42 -16.67 -8.47
CA PRO A 103 3.54 -17.38 -7.56
C PRO A 103 3.92 -18.86 -7.43
#